data_AF-A0A2V4BNC6-F1
#
_entry.id   AF-A0A2V4BNC6-F1
#
_cell.length_a   1.000
_cell.length_b   1.000
_cell.length_c   1.000
_cell.angle_alpha   90.00
_cell.angle_beta   90.00
_cell.angle_gamma   90.00
#
_symmetry.space_group_name_H-M   'P 1'
#
loop_
_entity.id
_entity.type
_entity.pdbx_description
1 polymer ?
#
loop_
_entity_poly.entity_id
_entity_poly.type
_entity_poly.pdbx_seq_one_letter_code
_entity_poly.pdbx_strand_id
1 'polypeptide(L)'
;MEILLVLIVLFFGFFIYVIFWIFKNPLRRKTALIASGTIASLLVMYNLFFVDHSMKFIQSKVYPNLYLVENEIKDRDSLNKLIKQMVIKKMNSEFIGREEKYKSKYQYTPDSPSRTDLYYFLNFYTYFEGWGTNPFGEAGTAYFIENEEDPGGFSSEELDHYRKYKIAEFYIRFCEKDTVNYIGILKYYRNDEITKTDTIINKCGRTQIEN
;
A
#
# COMPACT_ATOMS: atom_id res chain seq x y z
N MET A 1 21.66 -13.47 -25.76
CA MET A 1 20.74 -14.56 -25.36
C MET A 1 21.35 -15.95 -25.51
N GLU A 2 22.12 -16.23 -26.57
CA GLU A 2 22.70 -17.56 -26.82
C GLU A 2 23.66 -18.06 -25.72
N ILE A 3 24.52 -17.20 -25.19
CA ILE A 3 25.45 -17.55 -24.09
C ILE A 3 24.71 -17.93 -22.80
N LEU A 4 23.61 -17.22 -22.49
CA LEU A 4 22.78 -17.51 -21.32
C LEU A 4 22.13 -18.89 -21.42
N LEU A 5 21.63 -19.22 -22.62
CA LEU A 5 21.02 -20.51 -22.92
C LEU A 5 22.01 -21.67 -22.74
N VAL A 6 23.25 -21.51 -23.21
CA VAL A 6 24.32 -22.51 -23.02
C VAL A 6 24.66 -22.69 -21.54
N LEU A 7 24.75 -21.59 -20.78
CA LEU A 7 25.04 -21.66 -19.33
C LEU A 7 23.92 -22.38 -18.56
N ILE A 8 22.65 -22.15 -18.93
CA ILE A 8 21.50 -22.83 -18.33
C ILE A 8 21.57 -24.34 -18.59
N VAL A 9 21.84 -24.75 -19.83
CA VAL A 9 21.93 -26.18 -20.20
C VAL A 9 23.07 -26.87 -19.44
N LEU A 10 24.24 -26.23 -19.33
CA LEU A 10 25.37 -26.76 -18.55
C LEU A 10 25.05 -26.87 -17.07
N PHE A 11 24.35 -25.89 -16.51
CA PHE A 11 23.92 -25.90 -15.12
C PHE A 11 22.95 -27.07 -14.84
N PHE A 12 21.93 -27.26 -15.68
CA PHE A 12 21.01 -28.39 -15.54
C PHE A 12 21.69 -29.74 -15.73
N GLY A 13 22.60 -29.86 -16.71
CA GLY A 13 23.38 -31.09 -16.91
C GLY A 13 24.23 -31.45 -15.69
N PHE A 14 24.90 -30.45 -15.10
CA PHE A 14 25.66 -30.63 -13.86
C PHE A 14 24.76 -31.00 -12.69
N PHE A 15 23.61 -30.34 -12.55
CA PHE A 15 22.66 -30.63 -11.47
C PHE A 15 22.13 -32.07 -11.53
N ILE A 16 21.76 -32.55 -12.73
CA ILE A 16 21.35 -33.93 -12.96
C ILE A 16 22.48 -34.91 -12.61
N TYR A 17 23.71 -34.61 -13.02
CA TYR A 17 24.87 -35.43 -12.70
C TYR A 17 25.09 -35.56 -11.18
N VAL A 18 24.99 -34.45 -10.44
CA VAL A 18 25.11 -34.44 -8.97
C VAL A 18 24.02 -35.28 -8.31
N ILE A 19 22.77 -35.20 -8.78
CA ILE A 19 21.66 -36.03 -8.29
C ILE A 19 22.02 -37.52 -8.46
N PHE A 20 22.37 -37.95 -9.67
CA PHE A 20 22.72 -39.34 -9.93
C PHE A 20 23.92 -39.81 -9.08
N TRP A 21 24.92 -38.95 -8.89
CA TRP A 21 26.10 -39.23 -8.07
C TRP A 21 25.78 -39.42 -6.58
N ILE A 22 24.79 -38.69 -6.05
CA ILE A 22 24.29 -38.83 -4.68
C ILE A 22 23.55 -40.16 -4.50
N PHE A 23 22.68 -40.53 -5.45
CA PHE A 23 21.88 -41.77 -5.36
C PHE A 23 22.69 -43.06 -5.53
N LYS A 24 23.88 -42.98 -6.14
CA LYS A 24 24.77 -44.13 -6.36
C LYS A 24 25.34 -44.75 -5.08
N ASN A 25 25.38 -44.01 -3.96
CA ASN A 25 25.97 -44.51 -2.71
C ASN A 25 25.01 -44.32 -1.52
N PRO A 26 24.70 -45.38 -0.75
CA PRO A 26 23.76 -45.28 0.38
C PRO A 26 24.24 -44.32 1.48
N LEU A 27 25.55 -44.14 1.68
CA LEU A 27 26.10 -43.19 2.64
C LEU A 27 25.86 -41.74 2.18
N ARG A 28 26.13 -41.44 0.90
CA ARG A 28 25.91 -40.11 0.31
C ARG A 28 24.45 -39.71 0.34
N ARG A 29 23.55 -40.65 0.05
CA ARG A 29 22.11 -40.44 0.15
C ARG A 29 21.68 -40.04 1.57
N LYS A 30 22.19 -40.73 2.60
CA LYS A 30 21.90 -40.39 4.01
C LYS A 30 22.44 -39.01 4.38
N THR A 31 23.68 -38.69 4.00
CA THR A 31 24.28 -37.37 4.26
C THR A 31 23.52 -36.25 3.56
N ALA A 32 23.13 -36.45 2.30
CA ALA A 32 22.35 -35.48 1.54
C ALA A 32 20.97 -35.23 2.16
N LEU A 33 20.29 -36.29 2.63
CA LEU A 33 19.01 -36.17 3.33
C LEU A 33 19.16 -35.35 4.62
N ILE A 34 20.17 -35.64 5.45
CA ILE A 34 20.44 -34.88 6.67
C ILE A 34 20.72 -33.41 6.34
N ALA A 35 21.63 -33.14 5.39
CA ALA A 35 21.97 -31.78 4.99
C ALA A 35 20.74 -31.01 4.46
N SER A 36 19.92 -31.63 3.61
CA SER A 36 18.69 -31.03 3.09
C SER A 36 17.68 -30.73 4.20
N GLY A 37 17.52 -31.64 5.17
CA GLY A 37 16.66 -31.43 6.33
C GLY A 37 17.15 -30.29 7.22
N THR A 38 18.46 -30.18 7.45
CA THR A 38 19.06 -29.07 8.20
C THR A 38 18.84 -27.74 7.49
N ILE A 39 19.06 -27.68 6.17
CA ILE A 39 18.83 -26.46 5.37
C ILE A 39 17.36 -26.07 5.40
N ALA A 40 16.44 -27.02 5.20
CA ALA A 40 15.00 -26.75 5.27
C ALA A 40 14.58 -26.24 6.66
N SER A 41 15.10 -26.85 7.73
CA SER A 41 14.85 -26.41 9.10
C SER A 41 15.37 -24.99 9.36
N LEU A 42 16.59 -24.68 8.91
CA LEU A 42 17.16 -23.33 9.01
C LEU A 42 16.33 -22.30 8.23
N LEU A 43 15.82 -22.65 7.04
CA LEU A 43 14.95 -21.79 6.26
C LEU A 43 13.61 -21.56 6.96
N VAL A 44 13.02 -22.58 7.56
CA VAL A 44 11.78 -22.44 8.35
C VAL A 44 12.02 -21.57 9.58
N MET A 45 13.10 -21.81 10.33
CA MET A 45 13.49 -20.96 11.45
C MET A 45 13.71 -19.51 11.01
N TYR A 46 14.40 -19.29 9.90
CA TYR A 46 14.61 -17.95 9.36
C TYR A 46 13.29 -17.24 9.08
N ASN A 47 12.35 -17.91 8.38
CA ASN A 47 11.04 -17.34 8.06
C ASN A 47 10.14 -17.10 9.28
N LEU A 48 10.26 -17.90 10.34
CA LEU A 48 9.48 -17.73 11.56
C LEU A 48 10.02 -16.63 12.47
N PHE A 49 11.35 -16.49 12.58
CA PHE A 49 11.97 -15.63 13.57
C PHE A 49 12.54 -14.32 13.01
N PHE A 50 13.00 -14.31 11.76
CA PHE A 50 13.75 -13.18 11.20
C PHE A 50 12.99 -12.41 10.12
N VAL A 51 11.99 -13.03 9.48
CA VAL A 51 11.09 -12.30 8.59
C VAL A 51 10.10 -11.51 9.45
N ASP A 52 10.19 -10.19 9.36
CA ASP A 52 9.31 -9.28 10.05
C ASP A 52 7.96 -9.21 9.32
N HIS A 53 6.98 -9.94 9.85
CA HIS A 53 5.59 -9.93 9.37
C HIS A 53 4.78 -8.76 9.94
N SER A 54 5.42 -7.81 10.62
CA SER A 54 4.70 -6.64 11.11
C SER A 54 4.26 -5.74 9.96
N MET A 55 3.05 -5.20 10.10
CA MET A 55 2.47 -4.25 9.17
C MET A 55 3.29 -2.96 9.15
N LYS A 56 3.60 -2.45 7.96
CA LYS A 56 4.38 -1.22 7.77
C LYS A 56 3.63 -0.23 6.90
N PHE A 57 3.68 1.04 7.29
CA PHE A 57 3.22 2.14 6.47
C PHE A 57 4.43 2.76 5.76
N ILE A 58 4.49 2.62 4.44
CA ILE A 58 5.52 3.19 3.59
C ILE A 58 4.95 4.46 2.97
N GLN A 59 5.50 5.62 3.35
CA GLN A 59 5.11 6.88 2.73
C GLN A 59 5.76 7.01 1.36
N SER A 60 5.01 7.46 0.36
CA SER A 60 5.58 7.81 -0.93
C SER A 60 6.53 9.00 -0.81
N LYS A 61 7.64 8.96 -1.55
CA LYS A 61 8.62 10.05 -1.65
C LYS A 61 8.11 11.18 -2.56
N VAL A 62 7.26 10.86 -3.53
CA VAL A 62 6.70 11.82 -4.49
C VAL A 62 5.34 12.38 -4.03
N TYR A 63 4.54 11.59 -3.32
CA TYR A 63 3.22 11.97 -2.82
C TYR A 63 3.17 11.95 -1.29
N PRO A 64 3.34 13.10 -0.61
CA PRO A 64 3.38 13.16 0.86
C PRO A 64 2.10 12.64 1.54
N ASN A 65 0.99 12.66 0.83
CA ASN A 65 -0.34 12.20 1.24
C ASN A 65 -0.60 10.71 0.93
N LEU A 66 0.31 10.00 0.28
CA LEU A 66 0.13 8.59 -0.09
C LEU A 66 0.94 7.67 0.84
N TYR A 67 0.26 6.64 1.34
CA TYR A 67 0.85 5.59 2.15
C TYR A 67 0.52 4.22 1.55
N LEU A 68 1.54 3.40 1.37
CA LEU A 68 1.40 1.99 1.02
C LEU A 68 1.52 1.14 2.27
N VAL A 69 0.65 0.15 2.40
CA VAL A 69 0.62 -0.76 3.55
C VAL A 69 1.20 -2.09 3.15
N GLU A 70 2.40 -2.37 3.66
CA GLU A 70 3.07 -3.65 3.53
C GLU A 70 2.67 -4.59 4.68
N ASN A 71 2.59 -5.90 4.41
CA ASN A 71 2.21 -6.93 5.38
C ASN A 71 0.88 -6.62 6.08
N GLU A 72 -0.17 -6.38 5.29
CA GLU A 72 -1.51 -6.07 5.82
C GLU A 72 -2.01 -7.10 6.83
N ILE A 73 -2.52 -6.60 7.96
CA ILE A 73 -3.21 -7.43 8.94
C ILE A 73 -4.52 -7.92 8.32
N LYS A 74 -4.70 -9.25 8.29
CA LYS A 74 -5.90 -9.89 7.72
C LYS A 74 -7.18 -9.52 8.46
N ASP A 75 -7.08 -9.32 9.77
CA ASP A 75 -8.18 -8.84 10.59
C ASP A 75 -8.51 -7.37 10.28
N ARG A 76 -9.71 -7.14 9.75
CA ARG A 76 -10.11 -5.84 9.22
C ARG A 76 -10.34 -4.79 10.30
N ASP A 77 -10.81 -5.20 11.49
CA ASP A 77 -11.03 -4.27 12.58
C ASP A 77 -9.69 -3.74 13.13
N SER A 78 -8.70 -4.62 13.26
CA SER A 78 -7.33 -4.25 13.64
C SER A 78 -6.66 -3.34 12.60
N LEU A 79 -6.77 -3.69 11.30
CA LEU A 79 -6.27 -2.85 10.22
C LEU A 79 -6.90 -1.44 10.25
N ASN A 80 -8.23 -1.38 10.31
CA ASN A 80 -8.98 -0.12 10.33
C ASN A 80 -8.60 0.74 11.55
N LYS A 81 -8.38 0.11 12.71
CA LYS A 81 -7.93 0.76 13.94
C LYS A 81 -6.54 1.39 13.78
N LEU A 82 -5.59 0.68 13.18
CA LEU A 82 -4.23 1.20 12.96
C LEU A 82 -4.23 2.35 11.95
N ILE A 83 -4.96 2.23 10.85
CA ILE A 83 -5.14 3.31 9.87
C ILE A 83 -5.73 4.54 10.56
N LYS A 84 -6.77 4.37 11.37
CA LYS A 84 -7.40 5.48 12.13
C LYS A 84 -6.40 6.17 13.05
N GLN A 85 -5.57 5.40 13.77
CA GLN A 85 -4.53 5.96 14.64
C GLN A 85 -3.49 6.76 13.85
N MET A 86 -3.07 6.26 12.68
CA MET A 86 -2.15 6.96 11.78
C MET A 86 -2.76 8.27 11.27
N VAL A 87 -4.02 8.25 10.83
CA VAL A 87 -4.76 9.44 10.39
C VAL A 87 -4.84 10.48 11.50
N ILE A 88 -5.26 10.08 12.71
CA ILE A 88 -5.35 11.01 13.86
C ILE A 88 -3.97 11.60 14.19
N LYS A 89 -2.92 10.79 14.23
CA LYS A 89 -1.56 11.24 14.49
C LYS A 89 -1.11 12.26 13.45
N LYS A 90 -1.30 11.94 12.17
CA LYS A 90 -0.92 12.80 11.04
C LYS A 90 -1.70 14.11 11.05
N MET A 91 -3.03 14.04 11.12
CA MET A 91 -3.90 15.21 11.21
C MET A 91 -3.52 16.14 12.37
N ASN A 92 -3.34 15.60 13.58
CA ASN A 92 -2.96 16.40 14.75
C ASN A 92 -1.59 17.05 14.56
N SER A 93 -0.65 16.33 13.96
CA SER A 93 0.68 16.87 13.71
C SER A 93 0.69 17.91 12.60
N GLU A 94 0.01 17.69 11.47
CA GLU A 94 0.19 18.42 10.21
C GLU A 94 -0.87 19.49 9.95
N PHE A 95 -2.11 19.24 10.38
CA PHE A 95 -3.29 20.03 10.02
C PHE A 95 -3.82 20.89 11.18
N ILE A 96 -4.00 20.31 12.37
CA ILE A 96 -4.58 21.03 13.53
C ILE A 96 -3.66 22.20 13.94
N GLY A 97 -4.21 23.41 13.99
CA GLY A 97 -3.46 24.66 14.25
C GLY A 97 -2.73 25.22 13.03
N ARG A 98 -2.81 24.56 11.87
CA ARG A 98 -2.21 24.97 10.59
C ARG A 98 -3.22 24.93 9.45
N GLU A 99 -4.51 25.11 9.77
CA GLU A 99 -5.62 24.95 8.84
C GLU A 99 -5.51 25.88 7.62
N GLU A 100 -5.05 27.12 7.81
CA GLU A 100 -4.87 28.11 6.73
C GLU A 100 -3.95 27.62 5.61
N LYS A 101 -2.94 26.79 5.91
CA LYS A 101 -2.01 26.24 4.91
C LYS A 101 -2.75 25.41 3.85
N TYR A 102 -3.86 24.77 4.24
CA TYR A 102 -4.60 23.85 3.40
C TYR A 102 -5.84 24.50 2.78
N LYS A 103 -6.08 25.79 3.02
CA LYS A 103 -7.13 26.52 2.32
C LYS A 103 -6.69 26.80 0.89
N SER A 104 -7.30 26.12 -0.07
CA SER A 104 -7.13 26.42 -1.49
C SER A 104 -8.26 27.31 -1.98
N LYS A 105 -7.91 28.32 -2.80
CA LYS A 105 -8.88 29.18 -3.45
C LYS A 105 -9.21 28.59 -4.81
N TYR A 106 -10.25 27.76 -4.90
CA TYR A 106 -10.75 27.28 -6.19
C TYR A 106 -11.67 28.33 -6.85
N GLN A 107 -11.63 28.39 -8.19
CA GLN A 107 -12.58 29.15 -8.99
C GLN A 107 -13.83 28.28 -9.27
N TYR A 108 -14.97 28.76 -8.76
CA TYR A 108 -16.37 28.42 -9.06
C TYR A 108 -16.79 26.94 -9.06
N THR A 109 -17.37 26.49 -7.94
CA THR A 109 -18.35 25.40 -7.90
C THR A 109 -19.63 25.90 -7.21
N PRO A 110 -20.85 25.53 -7.67
CA PRO A 110 -22.11 26.00 -7.11
C PRO A 110 -22.32 25.69 -5.62
N ASP A 111 -21.64 24.65 -5.12
CA ASP A 111 -21.87 24.06 -3.80
C ASP A 111 -20.90 24.59 -2.71
N SER A 112 -19.96 25.47 -3.06
CA SER A 112 -19.06 26.12 -2.09
C SER A 112 -19.45 27.59 -1.90
N PRO A 113 -20.28 27.92 -0.89
CA PRO A 113 -20.73 29.29 -0.64
C PRO A 113 -19.60 30.28 -0.33
N SER A 114 -18.37 29.81 -0.08
CA SER A 114 -17.23 30.64 0.30
C SER A 114 -16.07 30.69 -0.68
N ARG A 115 -16.11 29.94 -1.79
CA ARG A 115 -15.03 29.90 -2.79
C ARG A 115 -13.67 29.46 -2.20
N THR A 116 -13.70 28.72 -1.11
CA THR A 116 -12.53 28.20 -0.41
C THR A 116 -12.77 26.74 -0.09
N ASP A 117 -11.80 25.88 -0.40
CA ASP A 117 -11.85 24.46 -0.05
C ASP A 117 -10.67 24.09 0.87
N LEU A 118 -10.75 22.93 1.52
CA LEU A 118 -9.68 22.38 2.34
C LEU A 118 -9.01 21.23 1.59
N TYR A 119 -7.77 21.45 1.16
CA TYR A 119 -6.97 20.44 0.48
C TYR A 119 -6.08 19.68 1.46
N TYR A 120 -6.69 18.89 2.35
CA TYR A 120 -5.99 17.96 3.23
C TYR A 120 -6.62 16.57 3.15
N PHE A 121 -5.84 15.61 2.66
CA PHE A 121 -6.28 14.23 2.48
C PHE A 121 -5.09 13.28 2.62
N LEU A 122 -5.40 12.03 2.95
CA LEU A 122 -4.44 10.92 3.04
C LEU A 122 -5.02 9.72 2.32
N ASN A 123 -4.24 9.08 1.46
CA ASN A 123 -4.60 7.89 0.74
C ASN A 123 -3.79 6.69 1.23
N PHE A 124 -4.47 5.55 1.38
CA PHE A 124 -3.87 4.30 1.82
C PHE A 124 -4.18 3.22 0.80
N TYR A 125 -3.12 2.58 0.28
CA TYR A 125 -3.20 1.46 -0.65
C TYR A 125 -2.44 0.26 -0.10
N THR A 126 -2.85 -0.94 -0.50
CA THR A 126 -2.06 -2.15 -0.32
C THR A 126 -0.73 -2.02 -1.03
N TYR A 127 0.36 -2.42 -0.39
CA TYR A 127 1.65 -2.59 -1.07
C TYR A 127 1.56 -3.78 -2.03
N PHE A 128 1.80 -3.50 -3.31
CA PHE A 128 1.78 -4.49 -4.36
C PHE A 128 2.92 -4.18 -5.33
N GLU A 129 3.85 -5.12 -5.47
CA GLU A 129 4.85 -5.12 -6.52
C GLU A 129 4.35 -5.91 -7.72
N GLY A 130 4.28 -5.24 -8.85
CA GLY A 130 4.02 -5.86 -10.14
C GLY A 130 5.18 -6.76 -10.59
N TRP A 131 4.89 -7.67 -11.53
CA TRP A 131 5.91 -8.52 -12.12
C TRP A 131 6.65 -7.77 -13.24
N GLY A 132 7.86 -7.28 -12.95
CA GLY A 132 8.72 -6.52 -13.87
C GLY A 132 9.27 -7.27 -15.10
N THR A 133 8.74 -8.44 -15.45
CA THR A 133 9.12 -9.21 -16.66
C THR A 133 8.08 -9.18 -17.77
N ASN A 134 6.87 -8.66 -17.52
CA ASN A 134 5.85 -8.51 -18.55
C ASN A 134 5.94 -7.09 -19.14
N PRO A 135 6.21 -6.93 -20.46
CA PRO A 135 6.20 -5.61 -21.12
C PRO A 135 4.81 -4.94 -21.15
N PHE A 136 3.78 -5.61 -20.63
CA PHE A 136 2.40 -5.13 -20.47
C PHE A 136 1.85 -5.36 -19.06
N GLY A 137 2.71 -5.66 -18.08
CA GLY A 137 2.28 -5.90 -16.70
C GLY A 137 2.12 -4.61 -15.92
N GLU A 138 1.14 -4.56 -15.03
CA GLU A 138 0.98 -3.50 -14.04
C GLU A 138 2.26 -3.39 -13.20
N ALA A 139 2.83 -2.18 -13.06
CA ALA A 139 3.99 -1.93 -12.20
C ALA A 139 3.70 -2.17 -10.71
N GLY A 140 2.41 -2.10 -10.34
CA GLY A 140 1.94 -2.25 -8.97
C GLY A 140 1.96 -0.94 -8.20
N THR A 141 1.26 -0.89 -7.07
CA THR A 141 1.19 0.31 -6.23
C THR A 141 2.56 0.76 -5.70
N ALA A 142 3.51 -0.18 -5.55
CA ALA A 142 4.88 0.10 -5.11
C ALA A 142 5.62 1.08 -6.05
N TYR A 143 5.23 1.15 -7.33
CA TYR A 143 5.77 2.11 -8.30
C TYR A 143 5.69 3.55 -7.78
N PHE A 144 4.56 3.92 -7.16
CA PHE A 144 4.29 5.27 -6.68
C PHE A 144 5.03 5.65 -5.39
N ILE A 145 5.89 4.77 -4.85
CA ILE A 145 6.80 5.16 -3.77
C ILE A 145 7.84 6.15 -4.29
N GLU A 146 8.36 5.90 -5.49
CA GLU A 146 9.50 6.65 -6.04
C GLU A 146 9.17 7.41 -7.32
N ASN A 147 8.02 7.13 -7.94
CA ASN A 147 7.66 7.66 -9.25
C ASN A 147 6.30 8.37 -9.22
N GLU A 148 6.20 9.49 -9.93
CA GLU A 148 4.93 10.17 -10.20
C GLU A 148 4.10 9.36 -11.20
N GLU A 149 2.80 9.65 -11.28
CA GLU A 149 1.92 9.08 -12.30
C GLU A 149 2.40 9.42 -13.71
N ASP A 150 2.34 8.44 -14.61
CA ASP A 150 2.64 8.60 -16.03
C ASP A 150 1.35 8.43 -16.86
N PRO A 151 0.59 9.51 -17.09
CA PRO A 151 -0.64 9.48 -17.89
C PRO A 151 -0.41 9.29 -19.40
N GLY A 152 0.80 8.90 -19.83
CA GLY A 152 1.20 8.83 -21.24
C GLY A 152 1.01 7.47 -21.93
N GLY A 153 0.36 7.47 -23.10
CA GLY A 153 0.47 6.41 -24.11
C GLY A 153 -0.33 5.12 -23.85
N PHE A 154 0.08 4.02 -24.48
CA PHE A 154 -0.58 2.71 -24.37
C PHE A 154 -0.27 1.97 -23.05
N SER A 155 0.60 2.51 -22.21
CA SER A 155 1.09 1.93 -20.96
C SER A 155 1.11 3.00 -19.86
N SER A 156 -0.06 3.56 -19.57
CA SER A 156 -0.19 4.58 -18.54
C SER A 156 -0.21 3.98 -17.13
N GLU A 157 0.60 4.54 -16.24
CA GLU A 157 0.70 4.15 -14.83
C GLU A 157 0.12 5.25 -13.94
N GLU A 158 -1.15 5.08 -13.60
CA GLU A 158 -1.93 6.00 -12.75
C GLU A 158 -2.44 5.26 -11.52
N LEU A 159 -2.45 5.91 -10.34
CA LEU A 159 -2.97 5.30 -9.09
C LEU A 159 -4.43 4.90 -9.22
N ASP A 160 -5.18 5.61 -10.08
CA ASP A 160 -6.58 5.34 -10.36
C ASP A 160 -6.81 3.96 -11.01
N HIS A 161 -5.80 3.39 -11.67
CA HIS A 161 -5.85 2.01 -12.18
C HIS A 161 -5.79 0.96 -11.04
N TYR A 162 -5.28 1.35 -9.86
CA TYR A 162 -5.09 0.48 -8.70
C TYR A 162 -6.18 0.61 -7.63
N ARG A 163 -7.37 1.11 -7.97
CA ARG A 163 -8.52 1.30 -7.05
C ARG A 163 -8.86 0.07 -6.20
N LYS A 164 -8.71 -1.14 -6.76
CA LYS A 164 -8.95 -2.39 -6.02
C LYS A 164 -8.03 -2.56 -4.81
N TYR A 165 -6.84 -1.97 -4.86
CA TYR A 165 -5.84 -1.96 -3.78
C TYR A 165 -6.02 -0.77 -2.83
N LYS A 166 -6.96 0.16 -3.09
CA LYS A 166 -7.29 1.22 -2.14
C LYS A 166 -7.93 0.59 -0.91
N ILE A 167 -7.40 0.90 0.27
CA ILE A 167 -7.89 0.36 1.54
C ILE A 167 -8.48 1.44 2.45
N ALA A 168 -8.03 2.69 2.32
CA ALA A 168 -8.63 3.81 3.04
C ALA A 168 -8.34 5.17 2.38
N GLU A 169 -9.21 6.13 2.65
CA GLU A 169 -9.06 7.52 2.26
C GLU A 169 -9.56 8.41 3.40
N PHE A 170 -8.71 9.33 3.83
CA PHE A 170 -9.09 10.40 4.73
C PHE A 170 -9.14 11.71 3.96
N TYR A 171 -10.15 12.52 4.19
CA TYR A 171 -10.20 13.89 3.69
C TYR A 171 -10.91 14.81 4.67
N ILE A 172 -10.55 16.08 4.65
CA ILE A 172 -11.23 17.14 5.39
C ILE A 172 -11.94 18.04 4.40
N ARG A 173 -13.18 18.41 4.71
CA ARG A 173 -13.92 19.42 3.97
C ARG A 173 -14.56 20.40 4.94
N PHE A 174 -14.84 21.62 4.47
CA PHE A 174 -15.67 22.54 5.22
C PHE A 174 -17.08 21.97 5.43
N CYS A 175 -17.73 22.40 6.51
CA CYS A 175 -19.14 22.10 6.73
C CYS A 175 -19.99 22.81 5.67
N GLU A 176 -21.17 22.25 5.36
CA GLU A 176 -22.08 22.87 4.40
C GLU A 176 -22.44 24.29 4.85
N LYS A 177 -22.27 25.27 3.97
CA LYS A 177 -22.52 26.69 4.25
C LYS A 177 -21.60 27.31 5.32
N ASP A 178 -20.50 26.66 5.66
CA ASP A 178 -19.48 27.16 6.60
C ASP A 178 -18.10 27.24 5.92
N THR A 179 -17.23 28.08 6.44
CA THR A 179 -15.88 28.40 5.92
C THR A 179 -14.81 28.35 7.02
N VAL A 180 -15.27 28.14 8.25
CA VAL A 180 -14.48 28.12 9.48
C VAL A 180 -14.52 26.71 10.07
N ASN A 181 -15.70 26.10 10.13
CA ASN A 181 -15.86 24.75 10.64
C ASN A 181 -15.70 23.70 9.55
N TYR A 182 -15.18 22.54 9.95
CA TYR A 182 -14.86 21.44 9.05
C TYR A 182 -15.18 20.08 9.66
N ILE A 183 -15.29 19.10 8.77
CA ILE A 183 -15.48 17.68 9.10
C ILE A 183 -14.40 16.85 8.41
N GLY A 184 -13.79 15.94 9.17
CA GLY A 184 -12.81 14.99 8.67
C GLY A 184 -13.43 13.60 8.57
N ILE A 185 -13.47 13.05 7.35
CA ILE A 185 -14.09 11.78 7.02
C ILE A 185 -13.02 10.77 6.63
N LEU A 186 -13.07 9.58 7.24
CA LEU A 186 -12.23 8.43 6.90
C LEU A 186 -13.12 7.33 6.31
N LYS A 187 -12.92 7.04 5.02
CA LYS A 187 -13.59 5.93 4.32
C LYS A 187 -12.64 4.74 4.24
N TYR A 188 -13.18 3.54 4.44
CA TYR A 188 -12.46 2.29 4.30
C TYR A 188 -12.98 1.52 3.09
N TYR A 189 -12.07 1.00 2.30
CA TYR A 189 -12.36 0.36 1.02
C TYR A 189 -11.98 -1.13 1.04
N ARG A 190 -12.69 -1.91 0.22
CA ARG A 190 -12.35 -3.28 -0.12
C ARG A 190 -12.77 -3.53 -1.56
N ASN A 191 -11.82 -3.89 -2.43
CA ASN A 191 -12.09 -4.11 -3.85
C ASN A 191 -12.86 -2.95 -4.51
N ASP A 192 -12.42 -1.71 -4.27
CA ASP A 192 -13.07 -0.47 -4.76
C ASP A 192 -14.44 -0.12 -4.13
N GLU A 193 -14.95 -0.94 -3.21
CA GLU A 193 -16.21 -0.66 -2.51
C GLU A 193 -15.98 -0.05 -1.11
N ILE A 194 -16.78 0.97 -0.76
CA ILE A 194 -16.76 1.54 0.59
C ILE A 194 -17.43 0.55 1.55
N THR A 195 -16.66 0.08 2.52
CA THR A 195 -17.12 -0.87 3.54
C THR A 195 -17.51 -0.20 4.85
N LYS A 196 -16.90 0.94 5.17
CA LYS A 196 -17.14 1.67 6.42
C LYS A 196 -16.73 3.14 6.26
N THR A 197 -17.44 4.02 6.96
CA THR A 197 -17.11 5.44 7.04
C THR A 197 -17.08 5.88 8.50
N ASP A 198 -15.98 6.50 8.90
CA ASP A 198 -15.78 7.07 10.23
C ASP A 198 -15.67 8.59 10.13
N THR A 199 -16.27 9.29 11.09
CA THR A 199 -16.02 10.71 11.32
C THR A 199 -14.89 10.86 12.34
N ILE A 200 -13.77 11.44 11.92
CA ILE A 200 -12.57 11.60 12.76
C ILE A 200 -12.65 12.89 13.59
N ILE A 201 -13.13 13.96 12.97
CA ILE A 201 -13.37 15.24 13.62
C ILE A 201 -14.64 15.83 13.05
N ASN A 202 -15.47 16.40 13.92
CA ASN A 202 -16.66 17.14 13.51
C ASN A 202 -16.70 18.45 14.28
N LYS A 203 -16.38 19.54 13.58
CA LYS A 203 -16.55 20.90 14.09
C LYS A 203 -17.81 21.56 13.53
N CYS A 204 -18.58 20.88 12.69
CA CYS A 204 -19.86 21.40 12.24
C CYS A 204 -20.74 21.57 13.48
N GLY A 205 -21.21 22.81 13.72
CA GLY A 205 -22.20 23.04 14.76
C GLY A 205 -23.35 22.05 14.57
N ARG A 206 -23.89 21.51 15.67
CA ARG A 206 -25.11 20.68 15.61
C ARG A 206 -26.22 21.54 15.01
N THR A 207 -26.39 21.52 13.70
CA THR A 207 -27.64 21.97 13.10
C THR A 207 -28.64 20.92 13.53
N GLN A 208 -29.53 21.33 14.41
CA GLN A 208 -30.63 20.53 14.87
C GLN A 208 -31.38 20.00 13.66
N ILE A 209 -31.64 18.69 13.67
CA ILE A 209 -32.74 18.14 12.89
C ILE A 209 -33.99 18.70 13.56
N GLU A 210 -34.46 19.86 13.10
CA GLU A 210 -35.83 20.32 13.33
C GLU A 210 -36.64 19.99 12.08
N ASN A 211 -37.71 19.23 12.34
CA ASN A 211 -38.86 18.83 11.52
C ASN A 211 -38.69 17.64 10.56
#